data_AF-A0A7Z1SE35-F1
#
_entry.id   AF-A0A7Z1SE35-F1
#
_cell.length_a   1.000
_cell.length_b   1.000
_cell.length_c   1.000
_cell.angle_alpha   90.00
_cell.angle_beta   90.00
_cell.angle_gamma   90.00
#
_symmetry.space_group_name_H-M   'P 1'
#
loop_
_entity.id
_entity.type
_entity.pdbx_description
1 polymer ?
#
loop_
_entity_poly.entity_id
_entity_poly.type
_entity_poly.pdbx_seq_one_letter_code
_entity_poly.pdbx_strand_id
1 'polypeptide(L)'
;VLIRPVREGEHVLKFGYSIGKAKTDLAPGEWVHSHNLETGLSGFLEYRYEPAADADGTDASAASQTGRERSFEGYVREGGEVGIRNEIWIINTVGCINKTCEVIARKAEALYGGRVDGIHHFAHPFGCSQLGDDLTHTQKLLASLVNHPNA
;
A
#
# COMPACT_ATOMS: atom_id res chain seq x y z
N VAL A 1 20.81 -19.80 2.85
CA VAL A 1 21.66 -20.96 2.52
C VAL A 1 20.80 -22.02 1.87
N LEU A 2 21.29 -22.73 0.87
CA LEU A 2 20.50 -23.74 0.16
C LEU A 2 20.21 -24.94 1.08
N ILE A 3 18.97 -25.46 1.07
CA ILE A 3 18.54 -26.55 1.97
C ILE A 3 18.35 -27.91 1.28
N ARG A 4 18.33 -27.92 -0.05
CA ARG A 4 18.19 -29.11 -0.91
C ARG A 4 19.06 -28.94 -2.15
N PRO A 5 19.64 -30.00 -2.72
CA PRO A 5 20.43 -29.86 -3.93
C PRO A 5 19.59 -29.29 -5.09
N VAL A 6 20.20 -28.48 -5.94
CA VAL A 6 19.61 -27.90 -7.15
C VAL A 6 20.62 -28.06 -8.27
N ARG A 7 20.21 -28.62 -9.42
CA ARG A 7 21.10 -28.78 -10.57
C ARG A 7 21.22 -27.50 -11.38
N GLU A 8 22.27 -27.38 -12.17
CA GLU A 8 22.39 -26.32 -13.16
C GLU A 8 21.12 -26.18 -14.01
N GLY A 9 20.62 -24.95 -14.16
CA GLY A 9 19.40 -24.62 -14.90
C GLY A 9 18.09 -24.85 -14.13
N GLU A 10 18.10 -25.52 -12.99
CA GLU A 10 16.90 -25.73 -12.16
C GLU A 10 16.54 -24.50 -11.34
N HIS A 11 15.26 -24.38 -11.01
CA HIS A 11 14.73 -23.27 -10.23
C HIS A 11 15.15 -23.34 -8.77
N VAL A 12 15.74 -22.25 -8.27
CA VAL A 12 15.91 -22.06 -6.83
C VAL A 12 14.62 -21.45 -6.28
N LEU A 13 14.02 -22.11 -5.29
CA LEU A 13 12.74 -21.71 -4.73
C LEU A 13 12.91 -20.94 -3.41
N LYS A 14 12.15 -19.86 -3.25
CA LYS A 14 11.99 -19.12 -1.99
C LYS A 14 10.54 -18.68 -1.86
N PHE A 15 9.95 -18.87 -0.69
CA PHE A 15 8.52 -18.58 -0.43
C PHE A 15 7.55 -19.32 -1.37
N GLY A 16 7.92 -20.53 -1.81
CA GLY A 16 7.10 -21.32 -2.75
C GLY A 16 7.26 -20.96 -4.23
N TYR A 17 8.04 -19.92 -4.57
CA TYR A 17 8.21 -19.45 -5.95
C TYR A 17 9.67 -19.44 -6.38
N SER A 18 9.89 -19.56 -7.69
CA SER A 18 11.23 -19.43 -8.29
C SER A 18 11.77 -18.01 -8.11
N ILE A 19 12.99 -17.89 -7.57
CA ILE A 19 13.75 -16.63 -7.52
C ILE A 19 14.83 -16.52 -8.59
N GLY A 20 15.01 -17.57 -9.39
CA GLY A 20 16.04 -17.66 -10.41
C GLY A 20 16.39 -19.11 -10.72
N LYS A 21 17.35 -19.30 -11.62
CA LYS A 21 17.90 -20.61 -11.97
C LYS A 21 19.34 -20.73 -11.47
N ALA A 22 19.74 -21.94 -11.07
CA ALA A 22 21.12 -22.18 -10.64
C ALA A 22 22.07 -22.13 -11.85
N LYS A 23 23.19 -21.41 -11.72
CA LYS A 23 24.22 -21.32 -12.78
C LYS A 23 25.13 -22.55 -12.84
N THR A 24 25.17 -23.33 -11.78
CA THR A 24 25.93 -24.57 -11.63
C THR A 24 25.11 -25.51 -10.74
N ASP A 25 25.57 -26.75 -10.59
CA ASP A 25 25.09 -27.60 -9.49
C ASP A 25 25.38 -26.93 -8.14
N LEU A 26 24.39 -26.93 -7.23
CA LEU A 26 24.47 -26.33 -5.90
C LEU A 26 24.16 -27.38 -4.83
N ALA A 27 25.08 -27.54 -3.88
CA ALA A 27 24.90 -28.42 -2.73
C ALA A 27 24.15 -27.74 -1.57
N PRO A 28 23.45 -28.51 -0.71
CA PRO A 28 22.94 -27.99 0.55
C PRO A 28 24.06 -27.35 1.38
N GLY A 29 23.78 -26.22 2.03
CA GLY A 29 24.79 -25.46 2.77
C GLY A 29 25.46 -24.35 1.97
N GLU A 30 25.26 -24.29 0.65
CA GLU A 30 25.86 -23.23 -0.16
C GLU A 30 25.15 -21.88 -0.05
N TRP A 31 25.93 -20.80 -0.22
CA TRP A 31 25.41 -19.45 -0.33
C TRP A 31 24.92 -19.19 -1.74
N VAL A 32 23.60 -19.11 -1.91
CA VAL A 32 22.97 -18.73 -3.18
C VAL A 32 22.94 -17.21 -3.32
N HIS A 33 23.60 -16.69 -4.35
CA HIS A 33 23.68 -15.26 -4.66
C HIS A 33 23.95 -15.02 -6.15
N SER A 34 24.16 -13.77 -6.56
CA SER A 34 24.36 -13.38 -7.97
C SER A 34 25.49 -14.11 -8.70
N HIS A 35 26.47 -14.68 -7.99
CA HIS A 35 27.56 -15.44 -8.60
C HIS A 35 27.13 -16.84 -9.08
N ASN A 36 26.13 -17.46 -8.44
CA ASN A 36 25.67 -18.83 -8.72
C ASN A 36 24.16 -18.94 -9.00
N LEU A 37 23.46 -17.81 -9.08
CA LEU A 37 22.05 -17.68 -9.45
C LEU A 37 21.91 -16.72 -10.65
N GLU A 38 21.05 -17.06 -11.60
CA GLU A 38 20.66 -16.21 -12.72
C GLU A 38 19.15 -16.01 -12.83
N THR A 39 18.73 -15.04 -13.63
CA THR A 39 17.31 -14.81 -13.90
C THR A 39 16.72 -15.98 -14.67
N GLY A 40 15.54 -16.45 -14.26
CA GLY A 40 14.75 -17.41 -15.04
C GLY A 40 13.93 -16.76 -16.15
N LEU A 41 13.97 -15.43 -16.29
CA LEU A 41 13.21 -14.68 -17.30
C LEU A 41 13.90 -14.79 -18.66
N SER A 42 13.12 -15.13 -19.70
CA SER A 42 13.59 -15.12 -21.09
C SER A 42 12.51 -14.54 -22.01
N GLY A 43 12.86 -13.51 -22.78
CA GLY A 43 11.96 -12.90 -23.77
C GLY A 43 10.69 -12.28 -23.15
N PHE A 44 9.60 -12.34 -23.91
CA PHE A 44 8.27 -11.97 -23.43
C PHE A 44 7.60 -13.19 -22.80
N LEU A 45 7.20 -13.06 -21.54
CA LEU A 45 6.45 -14.10 -20.84
C LEU A 45 4.96 -13.83 -20.97
N GLU A 46 4.19 -14.82 -21.39
CA GLU A 46 2.74 -14.78 -21.23
C GLU A 46 2.41 -15.07 -19.77
N TYR A 47 1.98 -14.03 -19.05
CA TYR A 47 1.48 -14.18 -17.69
C TYR A 47 -0.01 -14.48 -17.72
N ARG A 48 -0.41 -15.59 -17.08
CA ARG A 48 -1.80 -15.90 -16.80
C ARG A 48 -1.97 -16.07 -15.30
N TYR A 49 -2.90 -15.31 -14.72
CA TYR A 49 -3.29 -15.50 -13.33
C TYR A 49 -4.21 -16.73 -13.23
N GLU A 50 -3.64 -17.85 -12.81
CA GLU A 50 -4.37 -19.09 -12.50
C GLU A 50 -4.16 -19.39 -11.01
N PRO A 51 -4.99 -18.85 -10.11
CA PRO A 51 -4.87 -19.14 -8.69
C PRO A 51 -5.09 -20.64 -8.48
N ALA A 52 -4.11 -21.32 -7.89
CA ALA A 52 -4.30 -22.68 -7.40
C ALA A 52 -5.36 -22.62 -6.31
N ALA A 53 -6.37 -23.49 -6.37
CA ALA A 53 -7.30 -23.68 -5.27
C ALA A 53 -6.49 -24.26 -4.09
N ASP A 54 -6.13 -23.39 -3.15
CA ASP A 54 -5.60 -23.68 -1.80
C ASP A 54 -4.92 -25.05 -1.65
N ALA A 55 -3.70 -25.19 -2.19
CA ALA A 55 -2.87 -26.39 -1.96
C ALA A 55 -2.07 -26.32 -0.65
N ASP A 56 -2.08 -25.18 0.03
CA ASP A 56 -1.62 -25.05 1.40
C ASP A 56 -2.82 -24.62 2.23
N GLY A 57 -3.26 -25.51 3.13
CA GLY A 57 -4.30 -25.26 4.11
C GLY A 57 -3.93 -24.08 4.98
N THR A 58 -4.19 -22.86 4.49
CA THR A 58 -4.44 -21.74 5.35
C THR A 58 -5.62 -22.18 6.18
N ASP A 59 -5.33 -22.41 7.45
CA ASP A 59 -6.28 -22.71 8.48
C ASP A 59 -7.41 -21.66 8.39
N ALA A 60 -8.45 -21.97 7.63
CA ALA A 60 -9.70 -21.21 7.62
C ALA A 60 -10.31 -21.19 9.04
N SER A 61 -9.77 -21.99 9.96
CA SER A 61 -9.99 -21.93 11.40
C SER A 61 -9.56 -20.59 12.04
N ALA A 62 -8.62 -19.83 11.45
CA ALA A 62 -8.32 -18.46 11.90
C ALA A 62 -9.42 -17.46 11.51
N ALA A 63 -10.14 -17.71 10.40
CA ALA A 63 -11.35 -16.97 10.04
C ALA A 63 -12.58 -17.39 10.87
N SER A 64 -12.50 -18.51 11.60
CA SER A 64 -13.58 -19.06 12.43
C SER A 64 -13.68 -18.45 13.83
N GLN A 65 -13.12 -17.27 14.09
CA GLN A 65 -13.51 -16.47 15.28
C GLN A 65 -14.87 -15.77 15.04
N THR A 66 -15.84 -16.51 14.49
CA THR A 66 -17.20 -16.08 14.12
C THR A 66 -18.12 -15.80 15.32
N GLY A 67 -17.57 -15.64 16.53
CA GLY A 67 -18.33 -15.53 17.77
C GLY A 67 -18.08 -14.29 18.62
N ARG A 68 -17.18 -13.38 18.23
CA ARG A 68 -17.02 -12.09 18.91
C ARG A 68 -17.28 -10.98 17.91
N GLU A 69 -18.41 -10.30 18.09
CA GLU A 69 -18.65 -8.99 17.48
C GLU A 69 -17.50 -8.08 17.91
N ARG A 70 -16.60 -7.78 16.97
CA ARG A 70 -15.51 -6.83 17.20
C ARG A 70 -16.06 -5.43 16.91
N SER A 71 -16.05 -4.58 17.91
CA SER A 71 -16.41 -3.17 17.80
C SER A 71 -15.22 -2.29 18.20
N PHE A 72 -15.29 -1.02 17.82
CA PHE A 72 -14.38 0.03 18.29
C PHE A 72 -15.17 1.33 18.42
N GLU A 73 -14.70 2.22 19.29
CA GLU A 73 -15.25 3.58 19.41
C GLU A 73 -14.75 4.42 18.22
N GLY A 74 -15.67 4.88 17.37
CA GLY A 74 -15.35 5.62 16.15
C GLY A 74 -16.33 6.75 15.87
N TYR A 75 -15.97 7.62 14.92
CA TYR A 75 -16.76 8.77 14.51
C TYR A 75 -17.60 8.43 13.27
N VAL A 76 -18.90 8.16 13.48
CA VAL A 76 -19.83 7.83 12.39
C VAL A 76 -20.16 9.09 11.58
N ARG A 77 -19.96 9.04 10.27
CA ARG A 77 -20.28 10.13 9.33
C ARG A 77 -21.67 9.96 8.74
N GLU A 78 -22.23 11.04 8.19
CA GLU A 78 -23.57 11.03 7.56
C GLU A 78 -23.68 9.98 6.43
N GLY A 79 -22.58 9.74 5.71
CA GLY A 79 -22.49 8.71 4.66
C GLY A 79 -22.35 7.26 5.16
N GLY A 80 -22.30 7.02 6.47
CA GLY A 80 -22.18 5.69 7.08
C GLY A 80 -20.75 5.18 7.29
N GLU A 81 -19.75 5.80 6.65
CA GLU A 81 -18.34 5.55 6.93
C GLU A 81 -17.95 5.97 8.36
N VAL A 82 -16.94 5.30 8.94
CA VAL A 82 -16.53 5.52 10.34
C VAL A 82 -15.06 5.88 10.42
N GLY A 83 -14.77 7.05 10.98
CA GLY A 83 -13.42 7.54 11.24
C GLY A 83 -12.86 7.01 12.55
N ILE A 84 -11.54 6.80 12.61
CA ILE A 84 -10.82 6.48 13.86
C ILE A 84 -10.24 7.74 14.52
N ARG A 85 -10.38 8.88 13.86
CA ARG A 85 -10.00 10.21 14.34
C ARG A 85 -11.03 11.23 13.89
N ASN A 86 -11.10 12.33 14.61
CA ASN A 86 -11.89 13.50 14.29
C ASN A 86 -10.94 14.67 14.09
N GLU A 87 -10.41 14.77 12.88
CA GLU A 87 -9.46 15.80 12.44
C GLU A 87 -10.20 16.86 11.59
N ILE A 88 -9.55 18.01 11.36
CA ILE A 88 -10.02 19.02 10.40
C ILE A 88 -8.99 19.14 9.29
N TRP A 89 -9.42 18.91 8.05
CA TRP A 89 -8.54 18.93 6.89
C TRP A 89 -8.78 20.15 6.01
N ILE A 90 -7.73 20.91 5.73
CA ILE A 90 -7.73 22.02 4.79
C ILE A 90 -7.16 21.50 3.47
N ILE A 91 -8.01 21.45 2.45
CA ILE A 91 -7.68 20.93 1.12
C ILE A 91 -7.94 22.03 0.10
N ASN A 92 -6.90 22.46 -0.59
CA ASN A 92 -7.01 23.46 -1.65
C ASN A 92 -7.01 22.81 -3.04
N THR A 93 -7.78 23.41 -3.96
CA THR A 93 -7.94 22.92 -5.34
C THR A 93 -6.87 23.41 -6.31
N VAL A 94 -5.96 24.29 -5.87
CA VAL A 94 -4.86 24.85 -6.70
C VAL A 94 -3.57 25.04 -5.89
N GLY A 95 -2.42 24.76 -6.49
CA GLY A 95 -1.11 24.85 -5.82
C GLY A 95 -0.72 26.25 -5.31
N CYS A 96 -1.17 27.33 -5.98
CA CYS A 96 -0.75 28.71 -5.66
C CYS A 96 -1.07 29.16 -4.23
N ILE A 97 -2.02 28.52 -3.56
CA ILE A 97 -2.44 28.88 -2.20
C ILE A 97 -1.96 27.90 -1.11
N ASN A 98 -1.08 26.95 -1.46
CA ASN A 98 -0.54 25.97 -0.50
C ASN A 98 0.02 26.66 0.76
N LYS A 99 0.83 27.72 0.61
CA LYS A 99 1.43 28.40 1.76
C LYS A 99 0.39 29.10 2.64
N THR A 100 -0.65 29.65 2.03
CA THR A 100 -1.74 30.28 2.77
C THR A 100 -2.49 29.25 3.60
N CYS A 101 -2.85 28.10 3.01
CA CYS A 101 -3.53 27.01 3.70
C CYS A 101 -2.67 26.41 4.84
N GLU A 102 -1.37 26.24 4.63
CA GLU A 102 -0.42 25.81 5.67
C GLU A 102 -0.44 26.77 6.88
N VAL A 103 -0.41 28.09 6.62
CA VAL A 103 -0.46 29.10 7.67
C VAL A 103 -1.82 29.07 8.40
N ILE A 104 -2.93 28.84 7.69
CA ILE A 104 -4.26 28.71 8.30
C ILE A 104 -4.29 27.48 9.21
N ALA A 105 -3.83 26.31 8.74
CA ALA A 105 -3.78 25.09 9.56
C ALA A 105 -2.98 25.32 10.84
N ARG A 106 -1.78 25.89 10.73
CA ARG A 106 -0.94 26.19 11.90
C ARG A 106 -1.58 27.16 12.89
N LYS A 107 -2.27 28.20 12.40
CA LYS A 107 -3.00 29.16 13.26
C LYS A 107 -4.20 28.50 13.94
N ALA A 108 -4.94 27.67 13.21
CA ALA A 108 -6.07 26.94 13.74
C ALA A 108 -5.63 25.94 14.81
N GLU A 109 -4.54 25.21 14.58
CA GLU A 109 -3.93 24.31 15.57
C GLU A 109 -3.56 25.07 16.85
N ALA A 110 -2.95 26.25 16.75
CA ALA A 110 -2.62 27.06 17.93
C ALA A 110 -3.85 27.56 18.72
N LEU A 111 -5.00 27.75 18.07
CA LEU A 111 -6.23 28.27 18.69
C LEU A 111 -7.17 27.15 19.18
N TYR A 112 -7.20 26.03 18.48
CA TYR A 112 -8.20 24.98 18.63
C TYR A 112 -7.60 23.59 18.87
N GLY A 113 -6.27 23.48 18.87
CA GLY A 113 -5.56 22.24 19.19
C GLY A 113 -6.03 21.66 20.52
N GLY A 114 -6.16 20.33 20.56
CA GLY A 114 -6.70 19.59 21.70
C GLY A 114 -8.23 19.55 21.79
N ARG A 115 -8.97 20.25 20.92
CA ARG A 115 -10.44 20.07 20.75
C ARG A 115 -10.80 19.01 19.70
N VAL A 116 -9.86 18.73 18.81
CA VAL A 116 -9.92 17.76 17.71
C VAL A 116 -8.59 17.01 17.70
N ASP A 117 -8.56 15.86 17.03
CA ASP A 117 -7.36 15.01 16.99
C ASP A 117 -6.20 15.63 16.20
N GLY A 118 -6.52 16.59 15.32
CA GLY A 118 -5.53 17.39 14.61
C GLY A 118 -6.13 18.30 13.57
N ILE A 119 -5.40 19.37 13.21
CA ILE A 119 -5.76 20.26 12.11
C ILE A 119 -4.65 20.24 11.07
N HIS A 120 -4.96 19.73 9.88
CA HIS A 120 -3.97 19.41 8.86
C HIS A 120 -4.22 20.15 7.56
N HIS A 121 -3.14 20.55 6.90
CA HIS A 121 -3.17 21.00 5.51
C HIS A 121 -2.61 19.91 4.61
N PHE A 122 -3.38 19.53 3.60
CA PHE A 122 -2.92 18.66 2.52
C PHE A 122 -2.65 19.51 1.29
N ALA A 123 -1.37 19.70 0.98
CA ALA A 123 -0.94 20.53 -0.13
C ALA A 123 -1.39 19.95 -1.47
N HIS A 124 -1.87 20.83 -2.36
CA HIS A 124 -2.12 20.47 -3.74
C HIS A 124 -0.78 20.12 -4.41
N PRO A 125 -0.63 18.91 -4.97
CA PRO A 125 0.68 18.38 -5.39
C PRO A 125 1.22 18.98 -6.69
N PHE A 126 0.38 19.65 -7.47
CA PHE A 126 0.74 20.14 -8.81
C PHE A 126 0.46 21.65 -9.03
N GLY A 127 1.10 22.19 -10.07
CA GLY A 127 0.90 23.57 -10.57
C GLY A 127 -0.13 23.66 -11.71
N CYS A 128 -0.24 24.84 -12.32
CA CYS A 128 -1.37 25.25 -13.18
C CYS A 128 -1.43 24.67 -14.61
N SER A 129 -0.74 23.58 -14.92
CA SER A 129 -0.62 23.06 -16.31
C SER A 129 -0.94 21.58 -16.44
N GLN A 130 -1.89 21.09 -15.63
CA GLN A 130 -2.38 19.73 -15.74
C GLN A 130 -3.39 19.60 -16.87
N LEU A 131 -3.23 18.59 -17.71
CA LEU A 131 -4.10 18.31 -18.86
C LEU A 131 -4.47 16.83 -18.89
N GLY A 132 -5.63 16.52 -19.47
CA GLY A 132 -6.08 15.13 -19.65
C GLY A 132 -6.12 14.33 -18.35
N ASP A 133 -5.46 13.18 -18.36
CA ASP A 133 -5.51 12.21 -17.26
C ASP A 133 -4.85 12.74 -15.98
N ASP A 134 -3.86 13.62 -16.07
CA ASP A 134 -3.20 14.21 -14.90
C ASP A 134 -4.18 15.03 -14.05
N LEU A 135 -5.01 15.84 -14.72
CA LEU A 135 -6.05 16.63 -14.06
C LEU A 135 -7.10 15.70 -13.44
N THR A 136 -7.52 14.68 -14.19
CA THR A 136 -8.53 13.72 -13.75
C THR A 136 -8.07 12.93 -12.52
N HIS A 137 -6.82 12.45 -12.50
CA HIS A 137 -6.26 11.74 -11.36
C HIS A 137 -6.10 12.65 -10.15
N THR A 138 -5.68 13.90 -10.34
CA THR A 138 -5.56 14.87 -9.24
C THR A 138 -6.93 15.17 -8.61
N GLN A 139 -7.96 15.38 -9.43
CA GLN A 139 -9.33 15.55 -8.94
C GLN A 139 -9.81 14.35 -8.14
N LYS A 140 -9.58 13.13 -8.62
CA LYS A 140 -9.93 11.90 -7.90
C LYS A 140 -9.22 11.83 -6.55
N LEU A 141 -7.91 12.10 -6.50
CA LEU A 141 -7.15 12.08 -5.25
C LEU A 141 -7.65 13.12 -4.23
N LEU A 142 -7.88 14.36 -4.67
CA LEU A 142 -8.40 15.41 -3.80
C LEU A 142 -9.81 15.07 -3.31
N ALA A 143 -10.68 14.53 -4.17
CA ALA A 143 -12.00 14.07 -3.78
C ALA A 143 -11.92 12.90 -2.78
N SER A 144 -10.98 11.97 -2.93
CA SER A 144 -10.77 10.90 -1.95
C SER A 144 -10.34 11.43 -0.59
N LEU A 145 -9.51 12.49 -0.54
CA LEU A 145 -9.15 13.15 0.72
C LEU A 145 -10.35 13.86 1.36
N VAL A 146 -11.16 14.57 0.57
CA VAL A 146 -12.36 15.28 1.07
C VAL A 146 -13.40 14.31 1.64
N ASN A 147 -13.51 13.10 1.09
CA ASN A 147 -14.47 12.09 1.56
C ASN A 147 -13.88 11.13 2.59
N HIS A 148 -12.66 11.37 3.09
CA HIS A 148 -12.02 10.46 4.03
C HIS A 148 -12.67 10.56 5.43
N PRO A 149 -13.07 9.45 6.07
CA PRO A 149 -13.91 9.51 7.27
C PRO A 149 -13.25 10.07 8.53
N ASN A 150 -11.93 10.28 8.53
CA ASN A 150 -11.23 10.95 9.64
C ASN A 150 -11.45 12.47 9.70
N ALA A 151 -12.04 13.09 8.67
CA ALA A 151 -12.33 14.52 8.63
C ALA A 151 -13.76 14.79 8.14
#